data_AF-A0A6P3I1Z0-F1
#
_entry.id   AF-A0A6P3I1Z0-F1
#
_cell.length_a   1.000
_cell.length_b   1.000
_cell.length_c   1.000
_cell.angle_alpha   90.00
_cell.angle_beta   90.00
_cell.angle_gamma   90.00
#
_symmetry.space_group_name_H-M   'P 1'
#
loop_
_entity.id
_entity.type
_entity.pdbx_description
1 polymer ?
#
loop_
_entity_poly.entity_id
_entity_poly.type
_entity_poly.pdbx_seq_one_letter_code
_entity_poly.pdbx_strand_id
1 'polypeptide(L)'
;MQVSGTIVVILMAANVEAKIYERCDLAKKLEAAGLNGFKGYTIGDWLCMAHYESGFDTSFVNHNPDGSSEYGIFQLNSAWWCYNGVTPSENLCHMDCHELLN
;
A
#
# COMPACT_ATOMS: atom_id res chain seq x y z
N MET A 1 -30.92 28.14 27.43
CA MET A 1 -29.69 27.81 28.17
C MET A 1 -29.44 26.32 27.94
N GLN A 2 -28.93 25.95 26.77
CA GLN A 2 -27.50 25.79 26.44
C GLN A 2 -26.92 24.46 26.96
N VAL A 3 -27.12 23.45 26.11
CA VAL A 3 -26.30 22.30 25.71
C VAL A 3 -25.31 21.69 26.72
N SER A 4 -25.42 20.38 26.93
CA SER A 4 -24.24 19.51 27.04
C SER A 4 -24.57 18.15 26.41
N GLY A 5 -24.50 18.11 25.08
CA GLY A 5 -24.48 16.85 24.33
C GLY A 5 -23.04 16.36 24.29
N THR A 6 -22.76 15.24 24.95
CA THR A 6 -21.46 14.58 24.88
C THR A 6 -21.32 13.94 23.51
N ILE A 7 -20.49 14.52 22.63
CA ILE A 7 -20.10 13.90 21.37
C ILE A 7 -19.11 12.78 21.72
N VAL A 8 -19.53 11.52 21.57
CA VAL A 8 -18.63 10.37 21.62
C VAL A 8 -17.98 10.25 20.24
N VAL A 9 -16.73 10.70 20.11
CA VAL A 9 -15.91 10.46 18.93
C VAL A 9 -15.35 9.04 19.05
N ILE A 10 -15.95 8.08 18.35
CA ILE A 10 -15.37 6.75 18.18
C ILE A 10 -14.23 6.91 17.19
N LEU A 11 -12.99 6.94 17.69
CA LEU A 11 -11.80 6.87 16.86
C LEU A 11 -11.73 5.43 16.31
N MET A 12 -12.20 5.22 15.09
CA MET A 12 -11.89 3.98 14.36
C MET A 12 -10.41 4.04 14.02
N ALA A 13 -9.55 3.47 14.87
CA ALA A 13 -8.19 3.17 14.49
C ALA A 13 -8.28 2.14 13.36
N ALA A 14 -7.89 2.52 12.13
CA ALA A 14 -7.64 1.55 11.09
C ALA A 14 -6.49 0.67 11.59
N ASN A 15 -6.78 -0.61 11.85
CA ASN A 15 -5.76 -1.56 12.22
C ASN A 15 -4.87 -1.76 10.99
N VAL A 16 -3.71 -1.10 10.97
CA VAL A 16 -2.68 -1.35 9.97
C VAL A 16 -1.98 -2.64 10.37
N GLU A 17 -2.50 -3.77 9.86
CA GLU A 17 -1.90 -5.08 10.09
C GLU A 17 -0.91 -5.37 8.97
N ALA A 18 0.35 -4.94 9.17
CA ALA A 18 1.48 -5.34 8.36
C ALA A 18 1.50 -6.88 8.19
N LYS A 19 1.51 -7.36 6.94
CA LYS A 19 1.34 -8.77 6.63
C LYS A 19 2.34 -9.25 5.58
N ILE A 20 3.04 -10.33 5.90
CA ILE A 20 3.73 -11.14 4.90
C ILE A 20 2.74 -12.16 4.36
N TYR A 21 2.46 -12.10 3.06
CA TYR A 21 1.55 -13.03 2.42
C TYR A 21 2.21 -14.35 2.02
N GLU A 22 1.51 -15.45 2.27
CA GLU A 22 1.78 -16.71 1.58
C GLU A 22 1.40 -16.60 0.10
N ARG A 23 2.20 -17.24 -0.78
CA ARG A 23 2.08 -17.09 -2.23
C ARG A 23 0.66 -17.34 -2.76
N CYS A 24 0.00 -18.40 -2.30
CA CYS A 24 -1.34 -18.77 -2.76
C CYS A 24 -2.44 -17.86 -2.18
N ASP A 25 -2.24 -17.30 -0.99
CA ASP A 25 -3.19 -16.37 -0.40
C ASP A 25 -3.12 -15.01 -1.09
N LEU A 26 -1.92 -14.56 -1.45
CA LEU A 26 -1.75 -13.41 -2.32
C LEU A 26 -2.39 -13.64 -3.69
N ALA A 27 -2.16 -14.80 -4.31
CA ALA A 27 -2.75 -15.14 -5.61
C ALA A 27 -4.28 -14.97 -5.62
N LYS A 28 -4.96 -15.52 -4.60
CA LYS A 28 -6.43 -15.39 -4.45
C LYS A 28 -6.87 -13.95 -4.29
N LYS A 29 -6.12 -13.13 -3.54
CA LYS A 29 -6.42 -11.70 -3.36
C LYS A 29 -6.24 -10.93 -4.67
N LEU A 30 -5.18 -11.19 -5.42
CA LEU A 30 -4.93 -10.56 -6.72
C LEU A 30 -5.99 -10.96 -7.76
N GLU A 31 -6.41 -12.23 -7.77
CA GLU A 31 -7.53 -12.69 -8.59
C GLU A 31 -8.85 -12.00 -8.21
N ALA A 32 -9.17 -11.94 -6.91
CA ALA A 32 -10.37 -11.27 -6.43
C ALA A 32 -10.36 -9.75 -6.73
N ALA A 33 -9.18 -9.13 -6.78
CA ALA A 33 -8.97 -7.74 -7.19
C ALA A 33 -9.05 -7.53 -8.71
N GLY A 34 -9.23 -8.58 -9.51
CA GLY A 34 -9.36 -8.49 -10.97
C GLY A 34 -8.04 -8.28 -11.71
N LEU A 35 -6.90 -8.61 -11.10
CA LEU A 35 -5.58 -8.44 -11.73
C LEU A 35 -5.24 -9.53 -12.74
N ASN A 36 -5.98 -10.63 -12.78
CA ASN A 36 -5.77 -11.67 -13.79
C ASN A 36 -6.20 -11.15 -15.18
N GLY A 37 -5.23 -10.96 -16.07
CA GLY A 37 -5.43 -10.37 -17.39
C GLY A 37 -5.46 -8.84 -17.40
N PHE A 38 -5.29 -8.17 -16.25
CA PHE A 38 -5.24 -6.70 -16.22
C PHE A 38 -4.02 -6.22 -17.02
N LYS A 39 -4.29 -5.40 -18.03
CA LYS A 39 -3.29 -4.95 -19.02
C LYS A 39 -2.52 -6.10 -19.71
N GLY A 40 -3.10 -7.31 -19.73
CA GLY A 40 -2.50 -8.50 -20.33
C GLY A 40 -1.57 -9.29 -19.41
N TYR A 41 -1.38 -8.89 -18.15
CA TYR A 41 -0.55 -9.60 -17.19
C TYR A 41 -1.33 -10.68 -16.43
N THR A 42 -0.69 -11.82 -16.20
CA THR A 42 -1.25 -12.94 -15.44
C THR A 42 -0.99 -12.77 -13.95
N ILE A 43 -1.69 -13.56 -13.12
CA ILE A 43 -1.41 -13.62 -11.67
C ILE A 43 0.04 -14.05 -11.39
N GLY A 44 0.61 -14.92 -12.24
CA GLY A 44 2.02 -15.30 -12.12
C GLY A 44 2.98 -14.12 -12.22
N ASP A 45 2.68 -13.16 -13.09
CA ASP A 45 3.50 -11.96 -13.27
C ASP A 45 3.43 -11.05 -12.04
N TRP A 46 2.22 -10.82 -11.51
CA TRP A 46 2.02 -10.02 -10.29
C TRP A 46 2.69 -10.67 -9.06
N LEU A 47 2.59 -12.00 -8.94
CA LEU A 47 3.26 -12.75 -7.87
C LEU A 47 4.79 -12.68 -8.01
N CYS A 48 5.32 -12.76 -9.23
CA CYS A 48 6.75 -12.63 -9.49
C CYS A 48 7.25 -11.26 -9.03
N MET A 49 6.58 -10.19 -9.46
CA MET A 49 6.91 -8.83 -9.06
C MET A 49 6.86 -8.66 -7.54
N ALA A 50 5.75 -9.02 -6.89
CA ALA A 50 5.62 -8.90 -5.43
C ALA A 50 6.70 -9.68 -4.66
N HIS A 51 7.11 -10.85 -5.17
CA HIS A 51 8.16 -11.64 -4.54
C HIS A 51 9.53 -10.95 -4.60
N TYR A 52 9.92 -10.45 -5.76
CA TYR A 52 11.24 -9.85 -5.96
C TYR A 52 11.34 -8.43 -5.40
N GLU A 53 10.23 -7.70 -5.34
CA GLU A 53 10.20 -6.33 -4.82
C GLU A 53 10.18 -6.30 -3.28
N SER A 54 9.39 -7.15 -2.64
CA SER A 54 9.14 -7.07 -1.19
C SER A 54 9.18 -8.41 -0.45
N GLY A 55 9.35 -9.53 -1.14
CA GLY A 55 9.20 -10.84 -0.52
C GLY A 55 7.78 -11.12 -0.01
N PHE A 56 6.77 -10.48 -0.60
CA PHE A 56 5.36 -10.51 -0.18
C PHE A 56 5.04 -9.76 1.14
N ASP A 57 5.97 -8.97 1.65
CA ASP A 57 5.76 -8.16 2.86
C ASP A 57 5.08 -6.83 2.52
N THR A 58 3.84 -6.63 3.00
CA THR A 58 3.11 -5.36 2.79
C THR A 58 3.74 -4.20 3.55
N SER A 59 4.56 -4.44 4.56
CA SER A 59 5.22 -3.39 5.34
C SER A 59 6.62 -3.00 4.83
N PHE A 60 7.07 -3.61 3.74
CA PHE A 60 8.41 -3.37 3.23
C PHE A 60 8.58 -1.94 2.70
N VAL A 61 9.59 -1.25 3.20
CA VAL A 61 9.95 0.10 2.77
C VAL A 61 11.43 0.12 2.43
N ASN A 62 11.75 0.62 1.23
CA ASN A 62 13.12 0.87 0.80
C ASN A 62 13.37 2.37 0.62
N HIS A 63 14.61 2.80 0.82
CA HIS A 63 14.99 4.22 0.77
C HIS A 63 16.02 4.44 -0.33
N ASN A 64 15.78 5.42 -1.19
CA ASN A 64 16.67 5.74 -2.30
C ASN A 64 17.68 6.84 -1.95
N PRO A 65 18.82 6.88 -2.67
CA PRO A 65 19.81 7.94 -2.52
C PRO A 65 19.30 9.34 -2.88
N ASP A 66 18.25 9.45 -3.69
CA ASP A 66 17.64 10.73 -4.07
C ASP A 66 16.65 11.28 -3.03
N GLY A 67 16.47 10.56 -1.91
CA GLY A 67 15.55 10.93 -0.83
C GLY A 67 14.11 10.48 -1.06
N SER A 68 13.79 9.83 -2.17
CA SER A 68 12.53 9.09 -2.34
C SER A 68 12.57 7.76 -1.59
N SER A 69 11.42 7.11 -1.50
CA SER A 69 11.26 5.79 -0.87
C SER A 69 10.18 4.99 -1.57
N GLU A 70 10.35 3.67 -1.63
CA GLU A 70 9.41 2.68 -2.13
C GLU A 70 8.56 2.12 -0.99
N TYR A 71 7.27 1.93 -1.24
CA TYR A 71 6.32 1.49 -0.22
C TYR A 71 5.56 0.24 -0.63
N GLY A 72 5.51 -0.72 0.30
CA GLY A 72 4.60 -1.84 0.33
C GLY A 72 4.91 -2.94 -0.68
N ILE A 73 3.92 -3.82 -0.88
CA ILE A 73 4.12 -5.09 -1.58
C ILE A 73 4.61 -4.96 -3.02
N PHE A 74 4.31 -3.83 -3.67
CA PHE A 74 4.72 -3.52 -5.06
C PHE A 74 5.75 -2.39 -5.17
N GLN A 75 6.30 -1.93 -4.03
CA GLN A 75 7.36 -0.92 -3.99
C GLN A 75 7.03 0.36 -4.79
N LEU A 76 5.87 0.96 -4.53
CA LEU A 76 5.48 2.21 -5.18
C LEU A 76 6.30 3.38 -4.64
N ASN A 77 6.99 4.07 -5.54
CA ASN A 77 7.88 5.19 -5.21
C ASN A 77 7.12 6.49 -4.86
N SER A 78 7.56 7.16 -3.79
CA SER A 78 6.98 8.41 -3.25
C SER A 78 7.24 9.67 -4.07
N ALA A 79 8.18 9.69 -5.02
CA ALA A 79 8.34 10.84 -5.91
C ALA A 79 7.20 10.95 -6.95
N TRP A 80 6.50 9.84 -7.24
CA TRP A 80 5.51 9.78 -8.32
C TRP A 80 4.12 9.39 -7.83
N TRP A 81 4.01 8.33 -7.03
CA TRP A 81 2.73 7.63 -6.84
C TRP A 81 1.96 8.09 -5.62
N CYS A 82 2.64 8.30 -4.49
CA CYS A 82 2.03 8.61 -3.20
C CYS A 82 2.78 9.75 -2.50
N TYR A 83 2.15 10.39 -1.51
CA TYR A 83 2.77 11.43 -0.70
C TYR A 83 3.16 10.92 0.69
N ASN A 84 4.39 11.18 1.13
CA ASN A 84 4.90 10.78 2.45
C ASN A 84 5.26 11.96 3.37
N GLY A 85 5.05 13.21 2.93
CA GLY A 85 5.43 14.39 3.71
C GLY A 85 6.90 14.79 3.64
N VAL A 86 7.76 14.02 2.96
CA VAL A 86 9.22 14.20 2.94
C VAL A 86 9.73 14.52 1.53
N THR A 87 9.40 13.68 0.56
CA THR A 87 9.88 13.80 -0.82
C THR A 87 8.93 14.69 -1.63
N PRO A 88 9.41 15.64 -2.47
CA PRO A 88 8.57 16.29 -3.47
C PRO A 88 7.91 15.23 -4.37
N SER A 89 6.59 15.29 -4.54
CA SER A 89 5.81 14.23 -5.16
C SER A 89 4.75 14.76 -6.11
N GLU A 90 4.59 14.08 -7.25
CA GLU A 90 3.44 14.27 -8.15
C GLU A 90 2.13 13.68 -7.56
N ASN A 91 2.25 12.71 -6.64
CA ASN A 91 1.15 12.01 -5.98
C ASN A 91 0.01 11.60 -6.92
N LEU A 92 0.35 10.85 -7.98
CA LEU A 92 -0.58 10.45 -9.04
C LEU A 92 -1.73 9.54 -8.54
N CYS A 93 -1.53 8.80 -7.45
CA CYS A 93 -2.59 8.00 -6.83
C CYS A 93 -3.42 8.79 -5.83
N HIS A 94 -3.07 10.05 -5.54
CA HIS A 94 -3.76 10.93 -4.60
C HIS A 94 -3.94 10.31 -3.19
N MET A 95 -2.89 9.70 -2.65
CA MET A 95 -2.94 8.94 -1.40
C MET A 95 -1.71 9.16 -0.51
N ASP A 96 -1.83 8.84 0.79
CA ASP A 96 -0.68 8.78 1.68
C ASP A 96 0.09 7.47 1.47
N CYS A 97 1.42 7.53 1.40
CA CYS A 97 2.25 6.33 1.22
C CYS A 97 2.07 5.30 2.33
N HIS A 98 1.67 5.68 3.54
CA HIS A 98 1.42 4.75 4.64
C HIS A 98 0.18 3.88 4.41
N GLU A 99 -0.75 4.29 3.52
CA GLU A 99 -1.90 3.46 3.15
C GLU A 99 -1.49 2.20 2.38
N LEU A 100 -0.29 2.19 1.79
CA LEU A 100 0.28 1.05 1.07
C LEU A 100 0.85 -0.04 1.99
N LEU A 101 0.92 0.21 3.30
CA LEU A 101 1.59 -0.65 4.28
C LEU A 101 0.66 -1.67 4.97
N ASN A 102 -0.45 -2.02 4.32
CA ASN A 102 -1.51 -2.93 4.82
C ASN A 102 -1.54 -4.27 4.07
#